data_AF-A0A7W0TNU3-F1
#
_entry.id   AF-A0A7W0TNU3-F1
#
_cell.length_a   1.000
_cell.length_b   1.000
_cell.length_c   1.000
_cell.angle_alpha   90.00
_cell.angle_beta   90.00
_cell.angle_gamma   90.00
#
_symmetry.space_group_name_H-M   'P 1'
#
loop_
_entity.id
_entity.type
_entity.pdbx_description
1 polymer ?
#
loop_
_entity_poly.entity_id
_entity_poly.type
_entity_poly.pdbx_seq_one_letter_code
_entity_poly.pdbx_strand_id
1 'polypeptide(L)'
;MTRRRLVSVLSVTLVIAGFLGWLVFYSSALGLDNVEVRGEQTLSAATVEEVLALQRGTPLARVDLAAAEAALENITQIESASVTRDWPGTLVVRLTERSPVAAVELDGTTWLLDRFGVLFAQVSAVPAGVISLRVDQPGPDDRATAAGLQVIGAL
;
A
#
# COMPACT_ATOMS: atom_id res chain seq x y z
N MET A 1 38.05 -32.63 -19.56
CA MET A 1 38.45 -31.70 -18.48
C MET A 1 38.94 -32.51 -17.29
N THR A 2 40.10 -32.19 -16.70
CA THR A 2 40.56 -32.84 -15.46
C THR A 2 39.71 -32.37 -14.28
N ARG A 3 39.31 -33.27 -13.38
CA ARG A 3 38.48 -32.96 -12.19
C ARG A 3 38.93 -31.70 -11.44
N ARG A 4 40.25 -31.47 -11.38
CA ARG A 4 40.86 -30.28 -10.74
C ARG A 4 40.47 -28.96 -11.41
N ARG A 5 40.40 -28.91 -12.75
CA ARG A 5 39.95 -27.72 -13.49
C ARG A 5 38.46 -27.46 -13.27
N LEU A 6 37.65 -28.52 -13.23
CA LEU A 6 36.22 -28.42 -12.98
C LEU A 6 35.94 -27.83 -11.58
N VAL A 7 36.63 -28.34 -10.56
CA VAL A 7 36.52 -27.85 -9.17
C VAL A 7 36.93 -26.38 -9.09
N SER A 8 38.06 -25.98 -9.70
CA SER A 8 38.49 -24.57 -9.68
C SER A 8 37.47 -23.63 -10.34
N VAL A 9 36.89 -24.02 -11.48
CA VAL A 9 35.87 -23.20 -12.16
C VAL A 9 34.61 -23.06 -11.29
N LEU A 10 34.15 -24.15 -10.68
CA LEU A 10 33.01 -24.13 -9.75
C LEU A 10 33.26 -23.23 -8.53
N SER A 11 34.43 -23.33 -7.90
CA SER A 11 34.79 -22.52 -6.75
C SER A 11 34.83 -21.02 -7.10
N VAL A 12 35.46 -20.65 -8.21
CA VAL A 12 35.51 -19.25 -8.65
C VAL A 12 34.11 -18.71 -8.94
N THR A 13 33.26 -19.51 -9.60
CA THR A 13 31.88 -19.13 -9.91
C THR A 13 31.09 -18.87 -8.62
N LEU A 14 31.23 -19.74 -7.61
CA LEU A 14 30.56 -19.59 -6.32
C LEU A 14 31.01 -18.32 -5.58
N VAL A 15 32.32 -18.03 -5.58
CA VAL A 15 32.87 -16.81 -4.95
C VAL A 15 32.32 -15.55 -5.61
N ILE A 16 32.29 -15.52 -6.95
CA ILE A 16 31.75 -14.38 -7.70
C ILE A 16 30.26 -14.20 -7.40
N ALA A 17 29.49 -15.28 -7.41
CA ALA A 17 28.06 -15.24 -7.08
C ALA A 17 27.83 -14.72 -5.64
N GLY A 18 28.63 -15.18 -4.67
CA GLY A 18 28.57 -14.71 -3.29
C GLY A 18 28.90 -13.22 -3.15
N PHE A 19 29.94 -12.75 -3.84
CA PHE A 19 30.32 -11.33 -3.84
C PHE A 19 29.26 -10.44 -4.49
N LEU A 20 28.69 -10.86 -5.61
CA LEU A 20 27.58 -10.14 -6.26
C LEU A 20 26.34 -10.08 -5.35
N GLY A 21 25.99 -11.20 -4.71
CA GLY A 21 24.92 -11.22 -3.72
C GLY A 21 25.18 -10.24 -2.57
N TRP A 22 26.40 -10.24 -2.01
CA TRP A 22 26.77 -9.30 -0.95
C TRP A 22 26.62 -7.83 -1.37
N LEU A 23 27.05 -7.47 -2.59
CA LEU A 23 26.86 -6.12 -3.12
C LEU A 23 25.38 -5.72 -3.21
N VAL A 24 24.49 -6.62 -3.66
CA VAL A 24 23.05 -6.33 -3.74
C VAL A 24 22.43 -5.96 -2.39
N PHE A 25 22.89 -6.61 -1.32
CA PHE A 25 22.35 -6.35 0.02
C PHE A 25 23.03 -5.20 0.76
N TYR A 26 24.27 -4.84 0.44
CA TYR A 26 25.06 -3.87 1.23
C TYR A 26 25.48 -2.61 0.45
N SER A 27 25.22 -2.54 -0.86
CA SER A 27 25.61 -1.39 -1.68
C SER A 27 24.56 -0.27 -1.64
N SER A 28 25.00 0.96 -1.43
CA SER A 28 24.17 2.17 -1.54
C SER A 28 23.78 2.50 -2.99
N ALA A 29 24.53 2.01 -3.99
CA ALA A 29 24.21 2.22 -5.40
C ALA A 29 22.91 1.49 -5.83
N LEU A 30 22.46 0.53 -5.02
CA LEU A 30 21.18 -0.17 -5.15
C LEU A 30 20.22 0.20 -4.01
N GLY A 31 20.50 1.34 -3.38
CA GLY A 31 19.70 1.90 -2.30
C GLY A 31 18.47 2.60 -2.82
N LEU A 32 17.47 2.72 -1.94
CA LEU A 32 16.28 3.52 -2.15
C LEU A 32 16.67 4.99 -2.37
N ASP A 33 16.29 5.53 -3.53
CA ASP A 33 16.49 6.92 -3.93
C ASP A 33 15.14 7.62 -4.12
N ASN A 34 14.19 6.93 -4.76
CA ASN A 34 12.89 7.49 -5.12
C ASN A 34 11.72 6.61 -4.64
N VAL A 35 10.62 7.24 -4.24
CA VAL A 35 9.34 6.58 -3.99
C VAL A 35 8.33 7.15 -4.98
N GLU A 36 7.87 6.31 -5.91
CA GLU A 36 6.88 6.69 -6.90
C GLU A 36 5.50 6.21 -6.45
N VAL A 37 4.61 7.14 -6.13
CA VAL A 37 3.22 6.85 -5.74
C VAL A 37 2.31 6.92 -6.96
N ARG A 38 1.53 5.85 -7.20
CA ARG A 38 0.57 5.73 -8.30
C ARG A 38 -0.83 5.42 -7.75
N GLY A 39 -1.86 6.04 -8.30
CA GLY A 39 -3.25 5.86 -7.88
C GLY A 39 -4.06 7.15 -7.98
N GLU A 40 -5.31 7.11 -7.52
CA GLU A 40 -6.11 8.31 -7.26
C GLU A 40 -5.44 9.13 -6.15
N GLN A 41 -5.37 10.46 -6.30
CA GLN A 41 -4.40 11.32 -5.60
C GLN A 41 -5.02 12.16 -4.47
N THR A 42 -5.98 11.65 -3.71
CA THR A 42 -6.51 12.41 -2.57
C THR A 42 -5.49 12.45 -1.42
N LEU A 43 -4.78 11.33 -1.22
CA LEU A 43 -3.66 11.23 -0.30
C LEU A 43 -2.38 11.83 -0.91
N SER A 44 -1.71 12.70 -0.15
CA SER A 44 -0.46 13.30 -0.59
C SER A 44 0.69 12.27 -0.60
N ALA A 45 1.58 12.36 -1.59
CA ALA A 45 2.78 11.52 -1.63
C ALA A 45 3.65 11.68 -0.37
N ALA A 46 3.67 12.88 0.22
CA ALA A 46 4.39 13.13 1.48
C ALA A 46 3.85 12.29 2.65
N THR A 47 2.53 12.11 2.74
CA THR A 47 1.92 11.25 3.76
C THR A 47 2.34 9.79 3.57
N VAL A 48 2.39 9.31 2.33
CA VAL A 48 2.85 7.95 2.00
C VAL A 48 4.31 7.76 2.41
N GLU A 49 5.18 8.70 2.07
CA GLU A 49 6.60 8.66 2.46
C GLU A 49 6.79 8.68 3.98
N GLU A 50 6.02 9.50 4.70
CA GLU A 50 6.07 9.60 6.17
C GLU A 50 5.66 8.28 6.84
N VAL A 51 4.56 7.67 6.38
CA VAL A 51 4.05 6.39 6.92
C VAL A 51 5.03 5.25 6.66
N LEU A 52 5.67 5.23 5.50
CA LEU A 52 6.66 4.22 5.17
C LEU A 52 7.95 4.36 6.00
N ALA A 53 8.27 5.57 6.47
CA ALA A 53 9.45 5.87 7.30
C ALA A 53 10.77 5.30 6.74
N LEU A 54 10.88 5.17 5.42
CA LEU A 54 12.02 4.55 4.77
C LEU A 54 13.18 5.53 4.64
N GLN A 55 14.37 5.08 5.05
CA GLN A 55 15.58 5.88 4.95
C GLN A 55 16.18 5.79 3.54
N ARG A 56 16.44 6.93 2.91
CA ARG A 56 17.18 6.99 1.63
C ARG A 56 18.53 6.29 1.76
N GLY A 57 18.95 5.62 0.70
CA GLY A 57 20.18 4.83 0.64
C GLY A 57 20.06 3.42 1.23
N THR A 58 18.93 3.06 1.86
CA THR A 58 18.68 1.68 2.32
C THR A 58 18.66 0.76 1.11
N PRO A 59 19.51 -0.29 1.03
CA PRO A 59 19.51 -1.23 -0.10
C PRO A 59 18.11 -1.77 -0.37
N LEU A 60 17.60 -1.63 -1.59
CA LEU A 60 16.22 -2.03 -1.94
C LEU A 60 15.95 -3.50 -1.57
N ALA A 61 16.96 -4.36 -1.70
CA ALA A 61 16.91 -5.78 -1.30
C ALA A 61 16.51 -5.99 0.18
N ARG A 62 16.74 -5.01 1.04
CA ARG A 62 16.43 -5.06 2.48
C ARG A 62 15.13 -4.40 2.88
N VAL A 63 14.51 -3.63 1.99
CA VAL A 63 13.21 -3.03 2.28
C VAL A 63 12.20 -4.16 2.47
N ASP A 64 11.48 -4.16 3.58
CA ASP A 64 10.38 -5.11 3.80
C ASP A 64 9.12 -4.58 3.10
N LEU A 65 8.77 -5.19 1.95
CA LEU A 65 7.61 -4.76 1.17
C LEU A 65 6.30 -5.10 1.86
N ALA A 66 6.21 -6.23 2.56
CA ALA A 66 4.99 -6.64 3.22
C ALA A 66 4.70 -5.74 4.42
N ALA A 67 5.74 -5.35 5.18
CA ALA A 67 5.60 -4.37 6.25
C ALA A 67 5.21 -2.98 5.71
N ALA A 68 5.76 -2.57 4.57
CA ALA A 68 5.41 -1.32 3.90
C ALA A 68 3.94 -1.32 3.42
N GLU A 69 3.49 -2.41 2.78
CA GLU A 69 2.09 -2.60 2.36
C GLU A 69 1.15 -2.54 3.57
N ALA A 70 1.43 -3.31 4.62
CA ALA A 70 0.61 -3.32 5.83
C ALA A 70 0.56 -1.96 6.54
N ALA A 71 1.68 -1.21 6.56
CA ALA A 71 1.70 0.14 7.12
C ALA A 71 0.78 1.10 6.36
N LEU A 72 0.75 1.01 5.03
CA LEU A 72 -0.14 1.81 4.20
C LEU A 72 -1.60 1.40 4.34
N GLU A 73 -1.89 0.09 4.40
CA GLU A 73 -3.26 -0.41 4.56
C GLU A 73 -3.88 -0.08 5.93
N ASN A 74 -3.08 0.30 6.93
CA ASN A 74 -3.59 0.84 8.19
C ASN A 74 -4.20 2.25 8.05
N ILE A 75 -3.97 2.94 6.92
CA ILE A 75 -4.63 4.20 6.63
C ILE A 75 -6.05 3.87 6.15
N THR A 76 -7.07 4.21 6.94
CA THR A 76 -8.46 3.80 6.65
C THR A 76 -8.97 4.24 5.28
N GLN A 77 -8.48 5.36 4.74
CA GLN A 77 -8.82 5.85 3.40
C GLN A 77 -8.31 4.94 2.27
N ILE A 78 -7.32 4.10 2.54
CA ILE A 78 -6.76 3.15 1.59
C ILE A 78 -7.58 1.86 1.66
N GLU A 79 -8.03 1.40 0.50
CA GLU A 79 -8.68 0.10 0.35
C GLU A 79 -7.64 -1.01 0.23
N SER A 80 -6.59 -0.77 -0.55
CA SER A 80 -5.48 -1.70 -0.75
C SER A 80 -4.21 -0.96 -1.17
N ALA A 81 -3.06 -1.53 -0.81
CA ALA A 81 -1.75 -1.03 -1.24
C ALA A 81 -0.94 -2.18 -1.86
N SER A 82 -0.09 -1.84 -2.84
CA SER A 82 0.94 -2.75 -3.32
C SER A 82 2.25 -2.00 -3.47
N VAL A 83 3.33 -2.60 -2.98
CA VAL A 83 4.66 -2.00 -2.99
C VAL A 83 5.60 -2.92 -3.75
N THR A 84 6.24 -2.37 -4.77
CA THR A 84 7.15 -3.14 -5.63
C THR A 84 8.48 -2.44 -5.78
N ARG A 85 9.53 -3.21 -6.06
CA ARG A 85 10.86 -2.68 -6.34
C ARG A 85 11.01 -2.45 -7.83
N ASP A 86 11.35 -1.22 -8.20
CA ASP A 86 11.81 -0.88 -9.54
C ASP A 86 13.30 -0.53 -9.47
N TRP A 87 14.11 -1.51 -9.86
CA TRP A 87 15.56 -1.41 -9.77
C TRP A 87 16.09 -0.31 -10.72
N PRO A 88 17.14 0.43 -10.33
CA PRO A 88 18.07 0.12 -9.22
C PRO A 88 17.72 0.75 -7.86
N GLY A 89 16.80 1.72 -7.78
CA GLY A 89 16.65 2.54 -6.57
C GLY A 89 15.25 3.10 -6.34
N THR A 90 14.23 2.62 -7.05
CA THR A 90 12.86 3.13 -6.91
C THR A 90 11.96 2.11 -6.21
N LEU A 91 11.12 2.58 -5.29
CA LEU A 91 9.94 1.83 -4.85
C LEU A 91 8.72 2.39 -5.54
N VAL A 92 7.96 1.52 -6.21
CA VAL A 92 6.68 1.88 -6.80
C VAL A 92 5.59 1.45 -5.85
N VAL A 93 4.89 2.43 -5.29
CA VAL A 93 3.76 2.27 -4.40
C VAL A 93 2.50 2.52 -5.21
N ARG A 94 1.64 1.51 -5.34
CA ARG A 94 0.34 1.65 -5.98
C ARG A 94 -0.75 1.57 -4.93
N LEU A 95 -1.54 2.63 -4.84
CA LEU A 95 -2.64 2.76 -3.88
C LEU A 95 -3.98 2.69 -4.61
N THR A 96 -4.93 2.02 -3.96
CA THR A 96 -6.35 2.10 -4.30
C THR A 96 -7.06 2.76 -3.13
N GLU A 97 -7.53 3.99 -3.34
CA GLU A 97 -8.31 4.72 -2.34
C GLU A 97 -9.75 4.20 -2.30
N ARG A 98 -10.37 4.24 -1.12
CA ARG A 98 -11.78 3.90 -0.94
C ARG A 98 -12.66 4.94 -1.62
N SER A 99 -13.60 4.47 -2.42
CA SER A 99 -14.59 5.33 -3.08
C SER A 99 -15.85 5.47 -2.21
N PRO A 100 -16.37 6.68 -1.99
CA PRO A 100 -17.57 6.88 -1.21
C PRO A 100 -18.81 6.41 -1.97
N VAL A 101 -19.58 5.51 -1.38
CA VAL A 101 -20.86 5.04 -1.94
C VAL A 101 -22.05 5.54 -1.12
N ALA A 102 -21.85 5.77 0.17
CA ALA A 102 -22.87 6.28 1.07
C ALA A 102 -22.27 7.23 2.10
N ALA A 103 -23.11 8.05 2.71
CA ALA A 103 -22.76 8.86 3.87
C ALA A 103 -23.70 8.53 5.03
N VAL A 104 -23.20 8.44 6.25
CA VAL A 104 -24.01 8.26 7.47
C VAL A 104 -23.73 9.36 8.46
N GLU A 105 -24.69 9.63 9.33
CA GLU A 105 -24.48 10.49 10.49
C GLU A 105 -24.26 9.62 11.72
N LEU A 106 -23.12 9.81 12.39
CA LEU A 106 -22.74 9.12 13.62
C LEU A 106 -22.25 10.17 14.62
N ASP A 107 -22.89 10.24 15.78
CA ASP A 107 -22.56 11.18 16.86
C ASP A 107 -22.47 12.64 16.38
N GLY A 108 -23.38 13.05 15.48
CA GLY A 108 -23.44 14.40 14.91
C GLY A 108 -22.33 14.70 13.89
N THR A 109 -21.56 13.70 13.48
CA THR A 109 -20.53 13.80 12.44
C THR A 109 -20.96 13.01 11.20
N THR A 110 -20.80 13.60 10.03
CA THR A 110 -21.05 12.88 8.76
C THR A 110 -19.80 12.10 8.36
N TRP A 111 -19.97 10.80 8.16
CA TRP A 111 -18.94 9.88 7.72
C TRP A 111 -19.26 9.31 6.35
N LEU A 112 -18.24 9.12 5.52
CA LEU A 112 -18.32 8.41 4.26
C LEU A 112 -18.09 6.92 4.47
N LEU A 113 -18.93 6.11 3.82
CA LEU A 113 -18.79 4.66 3.73
C LEU A 113 -18.41 4.27 2.31
N ASP A 114 -17.60 3.23 2.23
CA ASP A 114 -17.35 2.53 0.98
C ASP A 114 -18.31 1.34 0.79
N ARG A 115 -18.11 0.61 -0.31
CA ARG A 115 -18.93 -0.56 -0.66
C ARG A 115 -18.85 -1.71 0.35
N PHE A 116 -17.86 -1.70 1.23
CA PHE A 116 -17.68 -2.71 2.28
C PHE A 116 -18.27 -2.27 3.62
N GLY A 117 -18.87 -1.08 3.69
CA GLY A 117 -19.42 -0.53 4.94
C GLY A 117 -18.37 0.07 5.87
N VAL A 118 -17.15 0.30 5.38
CA VAL A 118 -16.08 0.88 6.18
C VAL A 118 -16.21 2.40 6.22
N LEU A 119 -16.29 2.96 7.42
CA LEU A 119 -16.25 4.40 7.68
C LEU A 119 -14.82 4.90 7.50
N PHE A 120 -14.54 5.64 6.43
CA PHE A 120 -13.15 5.97 6.07
C PHE A 120 -12.80 7.46 6.07
N ALA A 121 -13.79 8.36 6.04
CA ALA A 121 -13.54 9.79 6.06
C ALA A 121 -14.70 10.56 6.72
N GLN A 122 -14.36 11.58 7.51
CA GLN A 122 -15.32 12.56 8.02
C GLN A 122 -15.42 13.74 7.05
N VAL A 123 -16.64 14.23 6.84
CA VAL A 123 -16.89 15.37 5.96
C VAL A 123 -17.86 16.36 6.61
N SER A 124 -17.70 17.64 6.27
CA SER A 124 -18.64 18.68 6.67
C SER A 124 -19.88 18.75 5.77
N ALA A 125 -19.78 18.21 4.55
CA ALA A 125 -20.88 18.12 3.59
C ALA A 125 -20.77 16.84 2.77
N VAL A 126 -21.92 16.24 2.45
CA VAL A 126 -21.98 15.03 1.63
C VAL A 126 -21.56 15.36 0.18
N PRO A 127 -20.57 14.66 -0.40
CA PRO A 127 -20.17 14.87 -1.79
C PRO A 127 -21.30 14.62 -2.78
N ALA A 128 -21.23 15.27 -3.95
CA ALA A 128 -22.20 15.06 -5.01
C ALA A 128 -22.24 13.59 -5.45
N GLY A 129 -23.44 13.03 -5.62
CA GLY A 129 -23.65 11.64 -6.02
C GLY A 129 -23.57 10.61 -4.90
N VAL A 130 -23.22 11.01 -3.66
CA VAL A 130 -23.23 10.12 -2.49
C VAL A 130 -24.58 10.17 -1.79
N ILE A 131 -25.17 9.00 -1.51
CA ILE A 131 -26.50 8.89 -0.88
C ILE A 131 -26.36 8.83 0.64
N SER A 132 -27.17 9.60 1.36
CA SER A 132 -27.23 9.51 2.83
C SER A 132 -28.01 8.26 3.26
N LEU A 133 -27.33 7.38 4.00
CA LEU A 133 -27.87 6.20 4.65
C LEU A 133 -28.13 6.51 6.13
N ARG A 134 -29.27 6.05 6.66
CA ARG A 134 -29.58 6.16 8.10
C ARG A 134 -29.60 4.77 8.72
N VAL A 135 -28.67 4.54 9.63
CA VAL A 135 -28.49 3.30 10.39
C VAL A 135 -28.02 3.65 11.80
N ASP A 136 -28.40 2.85 12.80
CA ASP A 136 -28.09 3.15 14.20
C ASP A 136 -26.62 2.83 14.55
N GLN A 137 -26.05 1.79 13.93
CA GLN A 137 -24.68 1.33 14.17
C GLN A 137 -23.96 1.08 12.83
N PRO A 138 -23.53 2.14 12.13
CA PRO A 138 -22.87 1.99 10.83
C PRO A 138 -21.56 1.21 10.96
N GLY A 139 -21.34 0.23 10.07
CA GLY A 139 -20.08 -0.49 9.99
C GLY A 139 -20.11 -1.73 9.09
N PRO A 140 -18.95 -2.33 8.82
CA PRO A 140 -18.83 -3.48 7.92
C PRO A 140 -19.53 -4.74 8.45
N ASP A 141 -19.61 -4.89 9.77
CA ASP A 141 -20.24 -6.03 10.43
C ASP A 141 -21.75 -5.84 10.71
N ASP A 142 -22.29 -4.65 10.41
CA ASP A 142 -23.69 -4.33 10.64
C ASP A 142 -24.58 -4.74 9.45
N ARG A 143 -25.65 -5.48 9.76
CA ARG A 143 -26.58 -6.00 8.74
C ARG A 143 -27.40 -4.89 8.09
N ALA A 144 -27.76 -3.85 8.85
CA ALA A 144 -28.55 -2.75 8.30
C ALA A 144 -27.72 -1.94 7.29
N THR A 145 -26.43 -1.75 7.60
CA THR A 145 -25.44 -1.14 6.71
C THR A 145 -25.29 -1.95 5.44
N ALA A 146 -25.04 -3.26 5.55
CA ALA A 146 -24.91 -4.14 4.39
C ALA A 146 -26.17 -4.12 3.48
N ALA A 147 -27.36 -4.17 4.09
CA ALA A 147 -28.62 -4.11 3.34
C ALA A 147 -28.82 -2.76 2.64
N GLY A 148 -28.51 -1.65 3.32
CA GLY A 148 -28.57 -0.31 2.73
C GLY A 148 -27.64 -0.15 1.54
N LEU A 149 -26.39 -0.63 1.68
CA LEU A 149 -25.40 -0.60 0.59
C LEU A 149 -25.81 -1.45 -0.60
N GLN A 150 -26.44 -2.60 -0.38
CA GLN A 150 -26.95 -3.44 -1.45
C GLN A 150 -28.02 -2.73 -2.29
N VAL A 151 -28.92 -1.98 -1.65
CA VAL A 151 -29.94 -1.19 -2.35
C VAL A 151 -29.29 -0.06 -3.13
N ILE A 152 -28.32 0.65 -2.53
CA ILE A 152 -27.60 1.75 -3.20
C ILE A 152 -26.85 1.25 -4.43
N GLY A 153 -26.18 0.10 -4.33
CA GLY A 153 -25.44 -0.48 -5.45
C GLY A 153 -26.29 -1.01 -6.61
N ALA A 154 -27.63 -1.08 -6.44
CA ALA A 154 -28.56 -1.55 -7.46
C ALA A 154 -29.28 -0.42 -8.22
N LEU A 155 -29.04 0.85 -7.84
CA LEU A 155 -29.57 2.04 -8.49
C LEU A 155 -28.71 2.46 -9.69
#